data_AF-A0A060Z569-F1
#
_entry.id   AF-A0A060Z569-F1
#
_cell.length_a   1.000
_cell.length_b   1.000
_cell.length_c   1.000
_cell.angle_alpha   90.00
_cell.angle_beta   90.00
_cell.angle_gamma   90.00
#
_symmetry.space_group_name_H-M   'P 1'
#
loop_
_entity.id
_entity.type
_entity.pdbx_description
1 polymer ?
#
loop_
_entity_poly.entity_id
_entity_poly.type
_entity_poly.pdbx_seq_one_letter_code
_entity_poly.pdbx_strand_id
1 'polypeptide(L)'
;MAVRNDRRDILGLILQEAHRLPGLQSYMNRGGCFHMEDGKTPLHLACELLRSEAFILLLGNGASPLAEDHNGVTPLDVILGQLWDSKVNIGAKNLCLDNLLMFIPKICFKMKSALEGDTVCWSKVLGERKLKYIVGQKPAPLFVIAMQKYLRQLPPEQFPDSLDELPIPSSLKPLPCQLLGQLNVL
;
A
#
# COMPACT_ATOMS: atom_id res chain seq x y z
N MET A 1 4.70 6.03 -15.34
CA MET A 1 4.67 4.98 -16.40
C MET A 1 5.04 3.59 -15.89
N ALA A 2 6.09 3.42 -15.07
CA ALA A 2 6.51 2.08 -14.61
C ALA A 2 5.41 1.27 -13.89
N VAL A 3 4.74 1.86 -12.89
CA VAL A 3 3.62 1.22 -12.17
C VAL A 3 2.46 0.87 -13.11
N ARG A 4 2.09 1.78 -14.01
CA ARG A 4 0.98 1.60 -14.96
C ARG A 4 1.24 0.45 -15.94
N ASN A 5 2.49 0.28 -16.37
CA ASN A 5 2.91 -0.73 -17.32
C ASN A 5 3.42 -2.01 -16.65
N ASP A 6 3.26 -2.15 -15.32
CA ASP A 6 3.73 -3.32 -14.55
C ASP A 6 5.23 -3.62 -14.72
N ARG A 7 6.03 -2.59 -14.95
CA ARG A 7 7.49 -2.69 -15.19
C ARG A 7 8.23 -2.66 -13.86
N ARG A 8 8.22 -3.79 -13.16
CA ARG A 8 8.80 -3.95 -11.81
C ARG A 8 10.31 -3.68 -11.77
N ASP A 9 11.07 -4.20 -12.71
CA ASP A 9 12.53 -4.03 -12.74
C ASP A 9 12.89 -2.56 -12.95
N ILE A 10 12.17 -1.89 -13.86
CA ILE A 10 12.32 -0.45 -14.10
C ILE A 10 11.95 0.35 -12.84
N LEU A 11 10.87 -0.06 -12.14
CA LEU A 11 10.49 0.57 -10.88
C LEU A 11 11.57 0.39 -9.81
N GLY A 12 12.14 -0.81 -9.67
CA GLY A 12 13.24 -1.11 -8.76
C GLY A 12 14.47 -0.24 -9.02
N LEU A 13 14.89 -0.13 -10.29
CA LEU A 13 16.01 0.73 -10.69
C LEU A 13 15.74 2.21 -10.38
N ILE A 14 14.52 2.70 -10.64
CA ILE A 14 14.14 4.09 -10.31
C ILE A 14 14.24 4.33 -8.80
N LEU A 15 13.78 3.38 -7.99
CA LEU A 15 13.81 3.50 -6.53
C LEU A 15 15.23 3.40 -5.97
N GLN A 16 16.06 2.51 -6.51
CA GLN A 16 17.47 2.41 -6.16
C GLN A 16 18.22 3.72 -6.44
N GLU A 17 18.00 4.33 -7.60
CA GLU A 17 18.59 5.63 -7.94
C GLU A 17 17.98 6.77 -7.10
N ALA A 18 16.71 6.66 -6.70
CA ALA A 18 16.09 7.62 -5.79
C ALA A 18 16.73 7.62 -4.39
N HIS A 19 17.27 6.50 -3.92
CA HIS A 19 18.05 6.45 -2.66
C HIS A 19 19.41 7.12 -2.79
N ARG A 20 20.04 7.03 -3.97
CA ARG A 20 21.33 7.69 -4.24
C ARG A 20 21.19 9.21 -4.31
N LEU A 21 19.99 9.69 -4.63
CA LEU A 21 19.67 11.10 -4.82
C LEU A 21 18.56 11.53 -3.85
N PRO A 22 18.87 12.07 -2.66
CA PRO A 22 17.86 12.42 -1.65
C PRO A 22 16.78 13.41 -2.15
N GLY A 23 17.05 14.20 -3.19
CA GLY A 23 16.05 15.03 -3.86
C GLY A 23 14.92 14.23 -4.55
N LEU A 24 15.20 13.02 -5.00
CA LEU A 24 14.25 12.12 -5.65
C LEU A 24 13.33 11.40 -4.67
N GLN A 25 13.67 11.29 -3.38
CA GLN A 25 12.74 10.72 -2.40
C GLN A 25 11.42 11.51 -2.32
N SER A 26 11.50 12.83 -2.49
CA SER A 26 10.32 13.69 -2.54
C SER A 26 9.39 13.38 -3.72
N TYR A 27 9.91 12.80 -4.82
CA TYR A 27 9.11 12.45 -6.00
C TYR A 27 8.17 11.27 -5.77
N MET A 28 8.46 10.39 -4.80
CA MET A 28 7.57 9.26 -4.47
C MET A 28 6.25 9.73 -3.84
N ASN A 29 6.29 10.85 -3.13
CA ASN A 29 5.14 11.43 -2.44
C ASN A 29 4.55 12.65 -3.18
N ARG A 30 5.25 13.19 -4.18
CA ARG A 30 4.70 14.23 -5.03
C ARG A 30 3.62 13.64 -5.94
N GLY A 31 2.42 14.18 -5.80
CA GLY A 31 1.41 14.14 -6.85
C GLY A 31 1.88 14.93 -8.07
N GLY A 32 1.57 14.44 -9.26
CA GLY A 32 1.87 15.15 -10.51
C GLY A 32 3.17 14.74 -11.18
N CYS A 33 3.21 13.52 -11.74
CA CYS A 33 3.90 13.35 -13.01
C CYS A 33 3.06 14.00 -14.11
N PHE A 34 3.72 14.65 -15.09
CA PHE A 34 3.23 15.53 -16.17
C PHE A 34 1.95 15.15 -16.98
N HIS A 35 1.16 14.14 -16.60
CA HIS A 35 -0.01 13.64 -17.35
C HIS A 35 -1.20 13.20 -16.48
N MET A 36 -1.20 13.43 -15.15
CA MET A 36 -2.33 13.10 -14.28
C MET A 36 -2.82 14.35 -13.57
N GLU A 37 -3.91 14.93 -14.07
CA GLU A 37 -4.50 16.17 -13.53
C GLU A 37 -4.99 16.01 -12.08
N ASP A 38 -5.23 14.78 -11.64
CA ASP A 38 -5.79 14.47 -10.32
C ASP A 38 -4.75 14.48 -9.18
N GLY A 39 -3.45 14.62 -9.48
CA GLY A 39 -2.41 14.64 -8.43
C GLY A 39 -2.13 13.28 -7.78
N LYS A 40 -2.55 12.18 -8.41
CA LYS A 40 -2.29 10.82 -7.92
C LYS A 40 -0.79 10.55 -7.76
N THR A 41 -0.42 9.97 -6.62
CA THR A 41 0.94 9.45 -6.39
C THR A 41 1.13 8.08 -7.05
N PRO A 42 2.37 7.60 -7.22
CA PRO A 42 2.64 6.23 -7.69
C PRO A 42 1.91 5.16 -6.87
N LEU A 43 1.71 5.39 -5.56
CA LEU A 43 1.03 4.45 -4.68
C LEU A 43 -0.49 4.41 -4.93
N HIS A 44 -1.12 5.54 -5.28
CA HIS A 44 -2.52 5.55 -5.72
C HIS A 44 -2.72 4.65 -6.94
N LEU A 45 -1.81 4.76 -7.93
CA LEU A 45 -1.87 3.94 -9.14
C LEU A 45 -1.65 2.46 -8.85
N ALA A 46 -0.74 2.12 -7.92
CA ALA A 46 -0.51 0.74 -7.53
C ALA A 46 -1.77 0.13 -6.87
N CYS A 47 -2.47 0.91 -6.03
CA CYS A 47 -3.74 0.51 -5.43
C CYS A 47 -4.86 0.38 -6.45
N GLU A 48 -5.03 1.38 -7.34
CA GLU A 48 -6.04 1.40 -8.39
C GLU A 48 -5.89 0.23 -9.37
N LEU A 49 -4.66 -0.14 -9.70
CA LEU A 49 -4.36 -1.24 -10.62
C LEU A 49 -4.17 -2.59 -9.91
N LEU A 50 -4.34 -2.65 -8.58
CA LEU A 50 -4.10 -3.83 -7.74
C LEU A 50 -2.72 -4.48 -7.96
N ARG A 51 -1.70 -3.64 -8.24
CA ARG A 51 -0.32 -4.05 -8.48
C ARG A 51 0.41 -4.23 -7.16
N SER A 52 0.16 -5.39 -6.57
CA SER A 52 0.67 -5.85 -5.29
C SER A 52 2.19 -5.68 -5.15
N GLU A 53 2.97 -6.01 -6.17
CA GLU A 53 4.43 -5.90 -6.15
C GLU A 53 4.90 -4.44 -6.20
N ALA A 54 4.32 -3.62 -7.09
CA ALA A 54 4.65 -2.20 -7.16
C ALA A 54 4.28 -1.49 -5.85
N PHE A 55 3.16 -1.89 -5.25
CA PHE A 55 2.70 -1.43 -3.95
C PHE A 55 3.73 -1.73 -2.84
N ILE A 56 4.23 -2.97 -2.76
CA ILE A 56 5.24 -3.39 -1.78
C ILE A 56 6.51 -2.57 -1.98
N LEU A 57 7.03 -2.53 -3.20
CA LEU A 57 8.25 -1.78 -3.55
C LEU A 57 8.16 -0.31 -3.16
N LEU A 58 7.06 0.36 -3.50
CA LEU A 58 6.88 1.77 -3.18
C LEU A 58 6.87 2.01 -1.66
N LEU A 59 6.10 1.22 -0.90
CA LEU A 59 5.99 1.40 0.55
C LEU A 59 7.29 1.08 1.28
N GLY A 60 7.95 -0.02 0.89
CA GLY A 60 9.23 -0.38 1.46
C GLY A 60 10.33 0.63 1.18
N ASN A 61 10.24 1.35 0.05
CA ASN A 61 11.16 2.42 -0.30
C ASN A 61 10.74 3.79 0.26
N GLY A 62 9.75 3.85 1.17
CA GLY A 62 9.39 5.08 1.89
C GLY A 62 8.31 5.93 1.24
N ALA A 63 7.57 5.40 0.26
CA ALA A 63 6.34 6.05 -0.19
C ALA A 63 5.35 6.15 0.98
N SER A 64 4.72 7.32 1.13
CA SER A 64 3.77 7.59 2.19
C SER A 64 2.43 6.91 1.87
N PRO A 65 1.95 5.98 2.73
CA PRO A 65 0.63 5.38 2.58
C PRO A 65 -0.51 6.37 2.85
N LEU A 66 -0.19 7.55 3.41
CA LEU A 66 -1.11 8.62 3.74
C LEU A 66 -1.02 9.81 2.77
N ALA A 67 -0.29 9.67 1.66
CA ALA A 67 -0.22 10.74 0.66
C ALA A 67 -1.61 11.00 0.08
N GLU A 68 -1.98 12.26 -0.07
CA GLU A 68 -3.27 12.67 -0.63
C GLU A 68 -3.08 13.12 -2.08
N ASP A 69 -4.04 12.82 -2.94
CA ASP A 69 -4.17 13.41 -4.27
C ASP A 69 -4.79 14.83 -4.19
N HIS A 70 -5.02 15.49 -5.34
CA HIS A 70 -5.61 16.84 -5.35
C HIS A 70 -7.03 16.91 -4.79
N ASN A 71 -7.73 15.77 -4.70
CA ASN A 71 -9.07 15.65 -4.16
C ASN A 71 -9.09 15.27 -2.68
N GLY A 72 -7.92 15.14 -2.04
CA GLY A 72 -7.78 14.66 -0.67
C GLY A 72 -8.08 13.16 -0.54
N VAL A 73 -8.02 12.40 -1.64
CA VAL A 73 -8.18 10.94 -1.65
C VAL A 73 -6.83 10.34 -1.28
N THR A 74 -6.83 9.37 -0.38
CA THR A 74 -5.64 8.58 -0.03
C THR A 74 -5.59 7.25 -0.79
N PRO A 75 -4.45 6.54 -0.84
CA PRO A 75 -4.39 5.18 -1.39
C PRO A 75 -5.38 4.22 -0.71
N LEU A 76 -5.66 4.43 0.58
CA LEU A 76 -6.67 3.65 1.32
C LEU A 76 -8.09 3.92 0.79
N ASP A 77 -8.42 5.19 0.55
CA ASP A 77 -9.72 5.58 -0.04
C ASP A 77 -9.93 4.94 -1.41
N VAL A 78 -8.88 4.85 -2.25
CA VAL A 78 -8.96 4.18 -3.57
C VAL A 78 -9.38 2.71 -3.43
N ILE A 79 -8.74 1.96 -2.53
CA ILE A 79 -9.07 0.53 -2.34
C ILE A 79 -10.48 0.36 -1.77
N LEU A 80 -10.88 1.21 -0.82
CA LEU A 80 -12.22 1.18 -0.24
C LEU A 80 -13.29 1.48 -1.29
N GLY A 81 -13.09 2.51 -2.12
CA GLY A 81 -13.97 2.82 -3.25
C GLY A 81 -14.10 1.65 -4.22
N GLN A 82 -12.99 1.01 -4.58
CA GLN A 82 -13.02 -0.16 -5.46
C GLN A 82 -13.73 -1.37 -4.86
N LEU A 83 -13.60 -1.61 -3.55
CA LEU A 83 -14.32 -2.66 -2.82
C LEU A 83 -15.82 -2.39 -2.78
N TRP A 84 -16.22 -1.13 -2.73
CA TRP A 84 -17.61 -0.70 -2.79
C TRP A 84 -18.21 -0.83 -4.19
N ASP A 85 -17.50 -0.32 -5.20
CA ASP A 85 -18.03 -0.21 -6.57
C ASP A 85 -18.10 -1.55 -7.31
N SER A 86 -17.18 -2.49 -7.01
CA SER A 86 -17.07 -3.73 -7.78
C SER A 86 -16.80 -4.95 -6.92
N LYS A 87 -17.67 -5.96 -7.07
CA LYS A 87 -17.54 -7.29 -6.46
C LYS A 87 -16.57 -8.22 -7.20
N VAL A 88 -15.90 -7.72 -8.24
CA VAL A 88 -14.87 -8.48 -8.97
C VAL A 88 -13.53 -8.36 -8.23
N ASN A 89 -12.78 -9.46 -8.16
CA ASN A 89 -11.46 -9.53 -7.54
C ASN A 89 -11.42 -9.10 -6.05
N ILE A 90 -12.50 -9.35 -5.30
CA ILE A 90 -12.59 -9.01 -3.86
C ILE A 90 -11.40 -9.58 -3.07
N GLY A 91 -10.93 -10.79 -3.40
CA GLY A 91 -9.77 -11.39 -2.76
C GLY A 91 -8.50 -10.56 -2.93
N ALA A 92 -8.19 -10.14 -4.15
CA ALA A 92 -7.01 -9.30 -4.44
C ALA A 92 -7.13 -7.90 -3.82
N LYS A 93 -8.33 -7.30 -3.84
CA LYS A 93 -8.60 -6.02 -3.18
C LYS A 93 -8.45 -6.10 -1.67
N ASN A 94 -8.96 -7.17 -1.05
CA ASN A 94 -8.80 -7.40 0.39
C ASN A 94 -7.34 -7.65 0.75
N LEU A 95 -6.60 -8.40 -0.06
CA LEU A 95 -5.17 -8.62 0.15
C LEU A 95 -4.40 -7.30 0.06
N CYS A 96 -4.66 -6.48 -0.96
CA CYS A 96 -4.08 -5.15 -1.10
C CYS A 96 -4.40 -4.25 0.12
N LEU A 97 -5.67 -4.26 0.56
CA LEU A 97 -6.10 -3.55 1.76
C LEU A 97 -5.34 -4.02 3.01
N ASP A 98 -5.26 -5.34 3.24
CA ASP A 98 -4.61 -5.90 4.42
C ASP A 98 -3.11 -5.57 4.43
N ASN A 99 -2.47 -5.60 3.27
CA ASN A 99 -1.09 -5.16 3.14
C ASN A 99 -0.95 -3.65 3.41
N LEU A 100 -1.81 -2.80 2.87
CA LEU A 100 -1.76 -1.36 3.11
C LEU A 100 -1.94 -1.03 4.60
N LEU A 101 -2.85 -1.72 5.28
CA LEU A 101 -3.06 -1.58 6.72
C LEU A 101 -1.82 -1.95 7.55
N MET A 102 -0.94 -2.83 7.06
CA MET A 102 0.34 -3.13 7.73
C MET A 102 1.37 -1.99 7.63
N PHE A 103 1.25 -1.11 6.64
CA PHE A 103 2.14 0.05 6.49
C PHE A 103 1.51 1.36 6.99
N ILE A 104 0.21 1.41 7.26
CA ILE A 104 -0.47 2.60 7.80
C ILE A 104 -0.32 2.67 9.32
N PRO A 105 0.47 3.60 9.88
CA PRO A 105 0.70 3.69 11.32
C PRO A 105 -0.52 4.24 12.09
N LYS A 106 -1.28 5.11 11.44
CA LYS A 106 -2.47 5.77 11.96
C LYS A 106 -3.45 5.91 10.81
N ILE A 107 -4.65 5.37 11.00
CA ILE A 107 -5.68 5.39 9.97
C ILE A 107 -6.27 6.81 9.90
N CYS A 108 -5.91 7.55 8.86
CA CYS A 108 -6.45 8.86 8.51
C CYS A 108 -6.83 8.80 7.03
N PHE A 109 -8.11 8.94 6.72
CA PHE A 109 -8.62 8.86 5.35
C PHE A 109 -9.98 9.57 5.26
N LYS A 110 -10.32 10.05 4.07
CA LYS A 110 -11.48 10.93 3.84
C LYS A 110 -12.81 10.18 4.00
N MET A 111 -12.87 8.91 3.62
CA MET A 111 -14.09 8.09 3.66
C MET A 111 -14.56 7.69 5.06
N LYS A 112 -13.88 8.08 6.16
CA LYS A 112 -14.25 7.64 7.51
C LYS A 112 -15.73 7.88 7.85
N SER A 113 -16.25 9.06 7.53
CA SER A 113 -17.66 9.41 7.73
C SER A 113 -18.62 8.57 6.88
N ALA A 114 -18.22 8.20 5.66
CA ALA A 114 -19.00 7.31 4.79
C ALA A 114 -19.06 5.87 5.34
N LEU A 115 -17.97 5.39 5.95
CA LEU A 115 -17.93 4.08 6.62
C LEU A 115 -18.80 4.04 7.89
N GLU A 116 -18.86 5.15 8.62
CA GLU A 116 -19.73 5.31 9.80
C GLU A 116 -21.21 5.45 9.42
N GLY A 117 -21.51 6.05 8.26
CA GLY A 117 -22.87 6.25 7.77
C GLY A 117 -23.60 4.96 7.34
N ASP A 118 -22.88 3.99 6.75
CA ASP A 118 -23.46 2.73 6.28
C ASP A 118 -22.68 1.49 6.78
N THR A 119 -22.58 1.38 8.11
CA THR A 119 -21.84 0.28 8.76
C THR A 119 -22.35 -1.11 8.37
N VAL A 120 -23.64 -1.25 8.06
CA VAL A 120 -24.24 -2.53 7.68
C VAL A 120 -23.72 -2.99 6.32
N CYS A 121 -23.73 -2.15 5.29
CA CYS A 121 -23.20 -2.54 3.98
C CYS A 121 -21.68 -2.77 4.04
N TRP A 122 -20.94 -1.89 4.72
CA TRP A 122 -19.48 -2.04 4.86
C TRP A 122 -19.08 -3.29 5.63
N SER A 123 -19.87 -3.72 6.62
CA SER A 123 -19.63 -4.96 7.35
C SER A 123 -19.70 -6.20 6.45
N LYS A 124 -20.53 -6.19 5.40
CA LYS A 124 -20.62 -7.28 4.43
C LYS A 124 -19.40 -7.34 3.50
N VAL A 125 -18.80 -6.18 3.21
CA VAL A 125 -17.65 -6.06 2.31
C VAL A 125 -16.33 -6.35 3.03
N LEU A 126 -16.12 -5.74 4.19
CA LEU A 126 -14.85 -5.76 4.94
C LEU A 126 -14.83 -6.77 6.08
N GLY A 127 -16.01 -7.20 6.54
CA GLY A 127 -16.17 -7.89 7.82
C GLY A 127 -16.18 -6.91 9.00
N GLU A 128 -16.99 -7.22 10.02
CA GLU A 128 -17.17 -6.33 11.17
C GLU A 128 -15.87 -5.97 11.90
N ARG A 129 -14.96 -6.94 12.07
CA ARG A 129 -13.73 -6.72 12.83
C ARG A 129 -12.82 -5.73 12.12
N LYS A 130 -12.65 -5.89 10.80
CA LYS A 130 -11.83 -5.03 9.95
C LYS A 130 -12.43 -3.62 9.88
N LEU A 131 -13.76 -3.52 9.71
CA LEU A 131 -14.47 -2.25 9.72
C LEU A 131 -14.28 -1.50 11.06
N LYS A 132 -14.50 -2.16 12.20
CA LYS A 132 -14.33 -1.57 13.54
C LYS A 132 -12.90 -1.09 13.78
N TYR A 133 -11.90 -1.81 13.25
CA TYR A 133 -10.51 -1.39 13.26
C TYR A 133 -10.28 -0.13 12.40
N ILE A 134 -10.72 -0.14 11.13
CA ILE A 134 -10.54 0.99 10.19
C ILE A 134 -11.20 2.27 10.71
N VAL A 135 -12.39 2.17 11.29
CA VAL A 135 -13.13 3.32 11.86
C VAL A 135 -12.50 3.80 13.19
N GLY A 136 -11.59 3.02 13.78
CA GLY A 136 -10.95 3.35 15.05
C GLY A 136 -11.81 3.07 16.29
N GLN A 137 -12.88 2.28 16.14
CA GLN A 137 -13.68 1.80 17.28
C GLN A 137 -12.96 0.70 18.07
N LYS A 138 -12.02 0.00 17.43
CA LYS A 138 -11.18 -1.03 18.05
C LYS A 138 -9.71 -0.82 17.67
N PRO A 139 -8.77 -1.17 18.57
CA PRO A 139 -7.35 -1.13 18.24
C PRO A 139 -7.02 -2.14 17.13
N ALA A 140 -5.91 -1.87 16.43
CA ALA A 140 -5.36 -2.79 15.45
C ALA A 140 -5.12 -4.18 16.06
N PRO A 141 -5.30 -5.28 15.28
CA PRO A 141 -4.88 -6.60 15.71
C PRO A 141 -3.41 -6.59 16.14
N LEU A 142 -3.05 -7.37 17.16
CA LEU A 142 -1.68 -7.44 17.68
C LEU A 142 -0.65 -7.72 16.57
N PHE A 143 -1.02 -8.60 15.64
CA PHE A 143 -0.23 -8.89 14.44
C PHE A 143 0.09 -7.63 13.63
N VAL A 144 -0.93 -6.82 13.31
CA VAL A 144 -0.78 -5.58 12.54
C VAL A 144 0.11 -4.59 13.29
N ILE A 145 -0.06 -4.45 14.61
CA ILE A 145 0.78 -3.56 15.44
C ILE A 145 2.23 -4.02 15.42
N ALA A 146 2.48 -5.33 15.59
CA ALA A 146 3.82 -5.90 15.58
C ALA A 146 4.48 -5.70 14.21
N MET A 147 3.76 -6.00 13.12
CA MET A 147 4.24 -5.78 11.76
C MET A 147 4.54 -4.32 11.48
N GLN A 148 3.65 -3.40 11.84
CA GLN A 148 3.87 -1.96 11.70
C GLN A 148 5.13 -1.49 12.43
N LYS A 149 5.40 -2.02 13.63
CA LYS A 149 6.63 -1.68 14.37
C LYS A 149 7.87 -2.23 13.66
N TYR A 150 7.82 -3.47 13.20
CA TYR A 150 8.94 -4.11 12.53
C TYR A 150 9.27 -3.43 11.20
N LEU A 151 8.25 -3.23 10.35
CA LEU A 151 8.40 -2.60 9.03
C LEU A 151 8.94 -1.17 9.12
N ARG A 152 8.65 -0.43 10.20
CA ARG A 152 9.23 0.91 10.45
C ARG A 152 10.71 0.89 10.84
N GLN A 153 11.22 -0.24 11.31
CA GLN A 153 12.62 -0.39 11.70
C GLN A 153 13.50 -0.89 10.55
N LEU A 154 12.89 -1.38 9.47
CA LEU A 154 13.63 -1.83 8.30
C LEU A 154 14.18 -0.65 7.49
N PRO A 155 15.45 -0.69 7.08
CA PRO A 155 16.01 0.32 6.19
C PRO A 155 15.40 0.18 4.78
N PRO A 156 14.97 1.27 4.15
CA PRO A 156 14.31 1.24 2.85
C PRO A 156 15.25 0.79 1.71
N GLU A 157 16.56 0.86 1.91
CA GLU A 157 17.57 0.44 0.92
C GLU A 157 17.73 -1.07 0.81
N GLN A 158 17.36 -1.82 1.86
CA GLN A 158 17.44 -3.28 1.90
C GLN A 158 16.12 -3.94 1.48
N PHE A 159 15.21 -3.15 0.93
CA PHE A 159 13.90 -3.59 0.52
C PHE A 159 13.91 -3.96 -0.97
N PRO A 160 13.33 -5.11 -1.38
CA PRO A 160 12.44 -5.98 -0.61
C PRO A 160 13.11 -7.17 0.09
N ASP A 161 14.43 -7.37 -0.06
CA ASP A 161 15.15 -8.54 0.50
C ASP A 161 14.92 -8.71 2.01
N SER A 162 14.81 -7.60 2.73
CA SER A 162 14.49 -7.58 4.17
C SER A 162 13.14 -8.22 4.53
N LEU A 163 12.17 -8.27 3.60
CA LEU A 163 10.89 -8.96 3.81
C LEU A 163 11.03 -10.48 3.79
N ASP A 164 12.02 -10.98 3.04
CA ASP A 164 12.32 -12.41 2.99
C ASP A 164 13.01 -12.91 4.25
N GLU A 165 13.78 -12.06 4.90
CA GLU A 165 14.50 -12.39 6.12
C GLU A 165 13.62 -12.33 7.38
N LEU A 166 12.35 -11.92 7.26
CA LEU A 166 11.43 -11.88 8.39
C LEU A 166 11.29 -13.26 9.04
N PRO A 167 11.45 -13.39 10.37
CA PRO A 167 11.29 -14.65 11.10
C PRO A 167 9.80 -15.00 11.31
N ILE A 168 9.00 -14.90 10.24
CA ILE A 168 7.57 -15.23 10.22
C ILE A 168 7.27 -16.23 9.09
N PRO A 169 6.28 -17.11 9.27
CA PRO A 169 5.80 -17.98 8.21
C PRO A 169 5.49 -17.22 6.92
N SER A 170 5.75 -17.83 5.76
CA SER A 170 5.47 -17.24 4.45
C SER A 170 4.01 -16.81 4.27
N SER A 171 3.08 -17.46 4.95
CA SER A 171 1.65 -17.10 4.97
C SER A 171 1.34 -15.77 5.67
N LEU A 172 2.23 -15.30 6.53
CA LEU A 172 2.11 -14.05 7.28
C LEU A 172 2.99 -12.93 6.72
N LYS A 173 3.84 -13.22 5.72
CA LYS A 173 4.63 -12.21 5.04
C LYS A 173 3.71 -11.31 4.19
N PRO A 174 3.98 -9.99 4.10
CA PRO A 174 3.27 -9.11 3.18
C PRO A 174 3.50 -9.58 1.73
N LEU A 175 2.54 -10.36 1.20
CA LEU A 175 2.58 -11.10 -0.08
C LEU A 175 3.76 -12.08 -0.23
N PRO A 176 3.61 -13.15 -1.04
CA PRO A 176 4.69 -14.11 -1.25
C PRO A 176 5.81 -13.50 -2.11
N CYS A 177 6.98 -13.30 -1.51
CA CYS A 177 8.25 -12.93 -2.16
C CYS A 177 8.74 -13.87 -3.27
N GLN A 178 8.02 -14.97 -3.57
CA GLN A 178 8.41 -15.92 -4.63
C GLN A 178 8.47 -15.30 -6.03
N LEU A 179 7.99 -14.07 -6.23
CA LEU A 179 8.10 -13.31 -7.49
C LEU A 179 9.22 -12.26 -7.51
N LEU A 180 9.93 -12.03 -6.39
CA LEU A 180 11.02 -11.06 -6.27
C LEU A 180 12.42 -11.68 -6.46
N GLY A 181 12.55 -13.00 -6.34
CA GLY A 181 13.80 -13.75 -6.52
C GLY A 181 14.40 -13.74 -7.94
N GLN A 182 13.89 -12.94 -8.87
CA GLN A 182 14.49 -12.74 -10.20
C GLN A 182 15.29 -11.42 -10.32
N LEU A 183 15.32 -10.57 -9.30
CA LEU A 183 16.12 -9.34 -9.31
C LEU A 183 17.64 -9.57 -9.16
N ASN A 184 18.09 -10.79 -8.89
CA ASN A 184 19.51 -11.15 -8.76
C ASN A 184 20.16 -11.70 -10.05
N VAL A 185 19.56 -11.50 -11.22
CA VAL A 185 20.21 -11.86 -12.49
C VAL A 185 20.08 -10.69 -13.46
N LEU A 186 21.03 -9.75 -13.40
CA LEU A 186 21.77 -9.14 -14.52
C LEU A 186 22.70 -8.03 -14.00
#